data_AF-A0A952L2H2-F1
#
_entry.id   AF-A0A952L2H2-F1
#
_cell.length_a   1.000
_cell.length_b   1.000
_cell.length_c   1.000
_cell.angle_alpha   90.00
_cell.angle_beta   90.00
_cell.angle_gamma   90.00
#
_symmetry.space_group_name_H-M   'P 1'
#
loop_
_entity.id
_entity.type
_entity.pdbx_description
1 polymer ?
#
loop_
_entity_poly.entity_id
_entity_poly.type
_entity_poly.pdbx_seq_one_letter_code
_entity_poly.pdbx_strand_id
1 'polypeptide(L)'
;EQSFAGSHPPLQILLEPASVSPMEGELQLRFCFRTSSLFTLTFSLVPKGILGSTMDAIVIGGVQGGYRCRVEIREAAKLNGEISPAAMLVLAVRALARVLNVTELIAVGEQEQIAMAYASHKIKLDYGQFWLDAGATTVGRVYHVPVDPVEKPLVETPLTHRSRTRRKRERRKALSHAIEQQLALLFLGAPVSTRVIPTMVASFA
;
A
#
# COMPACT_ATOMS: atom_id res chain seq x y z
N GLU A 1 -25.88 20.28 -6.95
CA GLU A 1 -25.93 19.10 -6.05
C GLU A 1 -26.54 17.93 -6.82
N GLN A 2 -25.74 16.91 -7.14
CA GLN A 2 -26.25 15.65 -7.68
C GLN A 2 -25.69 14.52 -6.82
N SER A 3 -26.59 13.89 -6.07
CA SER A 3 -26.35 12.72 -5.24
C SER A 3 -26.19 11.49 -6.15
N PHE A 4 -24.94 11.06 -6.37
CA PHE A 4 -24.64 9.73 -6.89
C PHE A 4 -24.77 8.72 -5.74
N ALA A 5 -26.01 8.29 -5.46
CA ALA A 5 -26.27 7.15 -4.58
C ALA A 5 -26.04 5.82 -5.34
N GLY A 6 -24.83 5.62 -5.86
CA GLY A 6 -24.31 4.27 -6.08
C GLY A 6 -23.78 3.79 -4.74
N SER A 7 -24.19 2.61 -4.26
CA SER A 7 -23.61 2.03 -3.05
C SER A 7 -22.15 1.68 -3.33
N HIS A 8 -21.26 2.66 -3.15
CA HIS A 8 -19.84 2.46 -3.23
C HIS A 8 -19.46 1.33 -2.26
N PRO A 9 -18.56 0.41 -2.64
CA PRO A 9 -18.05 -0.58 -1.71
C PRO A 9 -17.50 0.14 -0.47
N PRO A 10 -17.69 -0.42 0.72
CA PRO A 10 -17.30 0.23 1.94
C PRO A 10 -15.79 0.50 2.00
N LEU A 11 -14.97 -0.36 1.35
CA LEU A 11 -13.52 -0.24 1.29
C LEU A 11 -13.05 0.01 -0.14
N GLN A 12 -12.07 0.90 -0.29
CA GLN A 12 -11.51 1.27 -1.59
C GLN A 12 -10.02 1.50 -1.50
N ILE A 13 -9.30 1.16 -2.57
CA ILE A 13 -7.92 1.63 -2.82
C ILE A 13 -7.98 2.53 -4.05
N LEU A 14 -7.58 3.78 -3.88
CA LEU A 14 -7.46 4.75 -4.98
C LEU A 14 -5.99 4.88 -5.38
N LEU A 15 -5.70 4.89 -6.69
CA LEU A 15 -4.41 5.29 -7.25
C LEU A 15 -4.58 6.65 -7.93
N GLU A 16 -3.80 7.65 -7.52
CA GLU A 16 -3.95 9.03 -7.96
C GLU A 16 -2.62 9.81 -7.88
N PRO A 17 -2.48 10.95 -8.57
CA PRO A 17 -1.35 11.85 -8.35
C PRO A 17 -1.27 12.33 -6.90
N ALA A 18 -0.06 12.48 -6.37
CA ALA A 18 0.15 13.00 -5.02
C ALA A 18 -0.23 14.49 -4.97
N SER A 19 -1.17 14.85 -4.11
CA SER A 19 -1.70 16.22 -4.01
C SER A 19 -1.27 16.96 -2.73
N VAL A 20 -0.91 16.22 -1.67
CA VAL A 20 -0.69 16.78 -0.33
C VAL A 20 0.77 16.69 0.12
N SER A 21 1.56 15.79 -0.47
CA SER A 21 2.97 15.60 -0.10
C SER A 21 3.82 15.25 -1.33
N PRO A 22 3.90 16.12 -2.35
CA PRO A 22 4.67 15.86 -3.56
C PRO A 22 6.16 15.64 -3.29
N MET A 23 6.68 16.19 -2.18
CA MET A 23 8.05 15.96 -1.74
C MET A 23 8.32 14.51 -1.29
N GLU A 24 7.27 13.71 -1.02
CA GLU A 24 7.37 12.29 -0.65
C GLU A 24 7.08 11.37 -1.85
N GLY A 25 6.73 11.90 -3.02
CA GLY A 25 6.47 11.13 -4.23
C GLY A 25 5.42 11.79 -5.13
N GLU A 26 5.42 11.41 -6.41
CA GLU A 26 4.52 11.99 -7.43
C GLU A 26 3.16 11.27 -7.51
N LEU A 27 3.09 10.03 -7.02
CA LEU A 27 1.90 9.19 -7.01
C LEU A 27 1.54 8.80 -5.58
N GLN A 28 0.27 8.46 -5.36
CA GLN A 28 -0.18 7.93 -4.07
C GLN A 28 -1.23 6.83 -4.21
N LEU A 29 -1.17 5.88 -3.28
CA LEU A 29 -2.23 4.93 -2.99
C LEU A 29 -2.96 5.36 -1.72
N ARG A 30 -4.28 5.51 -1.80
CA ARG A 30 -5.13 5.89 -0.67
C ARG A 30 -6.08 4.76 -0.31
N PHE A 31 -6.06 4.31 0.93
CA PHE A 31 -7.01 3.34 1.44
C PHE A 31 -8.16 4.06 2.14
N CYS A 32 -9.36 3.94 1.59
CA CYS A 32 -10.55 4.63 2.06
C CYS A 32 -11.54 3.65 2.69
N PHE A 33 -12.25 4.11 3.72
CA PHE A 33 -13.45 3.46 4.24
C PHE A 33 -14.58 4.46 4.28
N ARG A 34 -15.64 4.21 3.50
CA ARG A 34 -16.74 5.17 3.26
C ARG A 34 -16.17 6.50 2.75
N THR A 35 -16.36 7.59 3.50
CA THR A 35 -15.84 8.93 3.17
C THR A 35 -14.48 9.23 3.80
N SER A 36 -13.96 8.33 4.64
CA SER A 36 -12.72 8.54 5.40
C SER A 36 -11.50 8.00 4.66
N SER A 37 -10.50 8.85 4.45
CA SER A 37 -9.15 8.40 4.08
C SER A 37 -8.45 7.84 5.31
N LEU A 38 -8.17 6.53 5.32
CA LEU A 38 -7.59 5.87 6.48
C LEU A 38 -6.07 5.89 6.46
N PHE A 39 -5.47 5.65 5.29
CA PHE A 39 -4.03 5.69 5.10
C PHE A 39 -3.69 6.12 3.67
N THR A 40 -2.55 6.78 3.52
CA THR A 40 -1.96 7.17 2.24
C THR A 40 -0.53 6.66 2.16
N LEU A 41 -0.14 6.09 1.03
CA LEU A 41 1.23 5.71 0.69
C LEU A 41 1.65 6.51 -0.53
N THR A 42 2.69 7.34 -0.40
CA THR A 42 3.25 8.18 -1.46
C THR A 42 4.49 7.52 -2.05
N PHE A 43 4.59 7.54 -3.38
CA PHE A 43 5.68 6.87 -4.08
C PHE A 43 5.99 7.51 -5.44
N SER A 44 7.18 7.19 -5.95
CA SER A 44 7.64 7.53 -7.30
C SER A 44 8.10 6.29 -8.05
N LEU A 45 7.90 6.28 -9.37
CA LEU A 45 8.52 5.32 -10.27
C LEU A 45 9.88 5.86 -10.67
N VAL A 46 10.91 5.05 -10.45
CA VAL A 46 12.30 5.44 -10.63
C VAL A 46 12.95 4.46 -11.61
N PRO A 47 13.51 4.95 -12.73
CA PRO A 47 14.17 4.07 -13.69
C PRO A 47 15.46 3.51 -13.11
N LYS A 48 15.89 2.37 -13.67
CA LYS A 48 17.19 1.76 -13.40
C LYS A 48 18.34 2.79 -13.36
N GLY A 49 19.23 2.63 -12.39
CA GLY A 49 20.46 3.42 -12.25
C GLY A 49 20.31 4.68 -11.40
N ILE A 50 19.09 5.04 -11.03
CA ILE A 50 18.83 6.11 -10.06
C ILE A 50 18.79 5.49 -8.65
N LEU A 51 19.36 6.18 -7.66
CA LEU A 51 19.48 5.69 -6.28
C LEU A 51 20.23 4.35 -6.12
N GLY A 52 21.07 4.00 -7.09
CA GLY A 52 21.80 2.72 -7.09
C GLY A 52 20.93 1.50 -7.40
N SER A 53 19.70 1.71 -7.88
CA SER A 53 18.83 0.60 -8.31
C SER A 53 19.42 -0.11 -9.52
N THR A 54 19.38 -1.44 -9.49
CA THR A 54 19.88 -2.25 -10.62
C THR A 54 18.81 -2.47 -11.69
N MET A 55 17.56 -2.15 -11.34
CA MET A 55 16.33 -2.30 -12.10
C MET A 55 15.44 -1.08 -11.89
N ASP A 56 14.33 -1.00 -12.65
CA ASP A 56 13.27 -0.04 -12.34
C ASP A 56 12.72 -0.34 -10.94
N ALA A 57 12.44 0.73 -10.20
CA ALA A 57 12.07 0.69 -8.80
C ALA A 57 10.84 1.54 -8.51
N ILE A 58 10.06 1.14 -7.50
CA ILE A 58 9.12 2.03 -6.83
C ILE A 58 9.79 2.51 -5.55
N VAL A 59 9.97 3.82 -5.44
CA VAL A 59 10.49 4.46 -4.24
C VAL A 59 9.33 5.00 -3.42
N ILE A 60 9.14 4.48 -2.22
CA ILE A 60 8.09 4.87 -1.28
C ILE A 60 8.65 5.94 -0.34
N GLY A 61 8.18 7.17 -0.47
CA GLY A 61 8.63 8.30 0.36
C GLY A 61 7.80 8.54 1.62
N GLY A 62 6.61 7.96 1.74
CA GLY A 62 5.79 8.15 2.94
C GLY A 62 4.62 7.19 3.10
N VAL A 63 4.23 6.96 4.36
CA VAL A 63 3.03 6.20 4.76
C VAL A 63 2.33 6.92 5.91
N GLN A 64 1.28 7.66 5.59
CA GLN A 64 0.62 8.54 6.56
C GLN A 64 -0.76 8.00 6.93
N GLY A 65 -1.06 7.98 8.24
CA GLY A 65 -2.38 7.63 8.75
C GLY A 65 -3.34 8.81 8.73
N GLY A 66 -4.61 8.54 8.46
CA GLY A 66 -5.68 9.52 8.41
C GLY A 66 -5.96 10.16 9.78
N TYR A 67 -6.41 11.41 9.77
CA TYR A 67 -6.72 12.15 10.99
C TYR A 67 -7.99 11.63 11.66
N ARG A 68 -7.94 11.39 12.98
CA ARG A 68 -9.08 10.99 13.84
C ARG A 68 -9.90 9.76 13.40
N CYS A 69 -9.39 8.94 12.48
CA CYS A 69 -10.11 7.79 11.92
C CYS A 69 -9.93 6.46 12.70
N ARG A 70 -9.76 6.50 14.03
CA ARG A 70 -9.40 5.31 14.83
C ARG A 70 -10.47 4.22 14.81
N VAL A 71 -11.75 4.59 14.79
CA VAL A 71 -12.88 3.65 14.79
C VAL A 71 -12.96 3.00 13.42
N GLU A 72 -12.88 3.81 12.37
CA GLU A 72 -12.92 3.43 10.97
C GLU A 72 -11.75 2.50 10.61
N ILE A 73 -10.54 2.76 11.11
CA ILE A 73 -9.39 1.86 10.96
C ILE A 73 -9.69 0.46 11.51
N ARG A 74 -10.33 0.37 12.68
CA ARG A 74 -10.67 -0.93 13.31
C ARG A 74 -11.78 -1.64 12.54
N GLU A 75 -12.80 -0.92 12.11
CA GLU A 75 -13.89 -1.48 11.31
C GLU A 75 -13.38 -1.98 9.95
N ALA A 76 -12.57 -1.18 9.26
CA ALA A 76 -11.96 -1.54 8.00
C ALA A 76 -11.04 -2.77 8.14
N ALA A 77 -10.26 -2.86 9.22
CA ALA A 77 -9.43 -4.03 9.49
C ALA A 77 -10.26 -5.30 9.66
N LYS A 78 -11.38 -5.24 10.38
CA LYS A 78 -12.31 -6.37 10.55
C LYS A 78 -12.89 -6.83 9.20
N LEU A 79 -13.35 -5.88 8.38
CA LEU A 79 -13.88 -6.16 7.04
C LEU A 79 -12.81 -6.78 6.12
N ASN A 80 -11.54 -6.41 6.30
CA ASN A 80 -10.41 -7.00 5.56
C ASN A 80 -9.83 -8.27 6.18
N GLY A 81 -10.54 -8.92 7.11
CA GLY A 81 -10.07 -10.17 7.72
C GLY A 81 -8.84 -9.96 8.62
N GLU A 82 -8.86 -8.91 9.42
CA GLU A 82 -7.80 -8.54 10.38
C GLU A 82 -6.47 -8.13 9.71
N ILE A 83 -6.55 -7.60 8.48
CA ILE A 83 -5.43 -6.96 7.78
C ILE A 83 -5.55 -5.45 8.00
N SER A 84 -4.50 -4.83 8.54
CA SER A 84 -4.51 -3.40 8.82
C SER A 84 -4.58 -2.58 7.53
N PRO A 85 -5.23 -1.40 7.56
CA PRO A 85 -5.20 -0.43 6.47
C PRO A 85 -3.81 -0.14 5.88
N ALA A 86 -2.80 0.06 6.72
CA ALA A 86 -1.43 0.29 6.25
C ALA A 86 -0.86 -0.95 5.51
N ALA A 87 -1.12 -2.15 6.01
CA ALA A 87 -0.70 -3.38 5.33
C ALA A 87 -1.43 -3.59 4.00
N MET A 88 -2.67 -3.11 3.83
CA MET A 88 -3.35 -3.12 2.55
C MET A 88 -2.64 -2.30 1.48
N LEU A 89 -2.10 -1.13 1.86
CA LEU A 89 -1.31 -0.32 0.94
C LEU A 89 -0.01 -1.01 0.51
N VAL A 90 0.62 -1.77 1.42
CA VAL A 90 1.77 -2.62 1.07
C VAL A 90 1.39 -3.73 0.09
N LEU A 91 0.23 -4.38 0.27
CA LEU A 91 -0.25 -5.36 -0.70
C LEU A 91 -0.51 -4.70 -2.07
N ALA A 92 -1.08 -3.49 -2.07
CA ALA A 92 -1.40 -2.75 -3.27
C ALA A 92 -0.15 -2.30 -4.04
N VAL A 93 0.86 -1.73 -3.37
CA VAL A 93 2.10 -1.30 -4.04
C VAL A 93 2.90 -2.50 -4.58
N ARG A 94 2.85 -3.65 -3.92
CA ARG A 94 3.42 -4.91 -4.43
C ARG A 94 2.70 -5.40 -5.67
N ALA A 95 1.36 -5.38 -5.66
CA ALA A 95 0.57 -5.74 -6.83
C ALA A 95 0.86 -4.79 -8.01
N LEU A 96 0.98 -3.49 -7.73
CA LEU A 96 1.40 -2.51 -8.73
C LEU A 96 2.78 -2.82 -9.29
N ALA A 97 3.75 -3.13 -8.44
CA ALA A 97 5.09 -3.51 -8.88
C ALA A 97 5.07 -4.72 -9.82
N ARG A 98 4.29 -5.77 -9.50
CA ARG A 98 4.13 -6.94 -10.38
C ARG A 98 3.54 -6.58 -11.74
N VAL A 99 2.46 -5.80 -11.77
CA VAL A 99 1.80 -5.38 -13.03
C VAL A 99 2.74 -4.54 -13.89
N LEU A 100 3.56 -3.70 -13.27
CA LEU A 100 4.52 -2.84 -13.96
C LEU A 100 5.87 -3.53 -14.25
N ASN A 101 6.04 -4.81 -13.88
CA ASN A 101 7.32 -5.53 -13.94
C ASN A 101 8.48 -4.84 -13.20
N VAL A 102 8.16 -4.11 -12.14
CA VAL A 102 9.12 -3.51 -11.22
C VAL A 102 9.53 -4.55 -10.19
N THR A 103 10.84 -4.76 -10.03
CA THR A 103 11.38 -5.81 -9.16
C THR A 103 11.88 -5.27 -7.81
N GLU A 104 12.03 -3.95 -7.67
CA GLU A 104 12.57 -3.31 -6.48
C GLU A 104 11.55 -2.35 -5.85
N LEU A 105 11.23 -2.56 -4.57
CA LEU A 105 10.55 -1.57 -3.74
C LEU A 105 11.55 -1.03 -2.72
N ILE A 106 11.77 0.28 -2.75
CA ILE A 106 12.69 0.96 -1.84
C ILE A 106 11.87 1.91 -0.99
N ALA A 107 11.89 1.76 0.32
CA ALA A 107 11.14 2.62 1.23
C ALA A 107 12.07 3.45 2.11
N VAL A 108 11.72 4.72 2.30
CA VAL A 108 12.46 5.60 3.19
C VAL A 108 12.13 5.30 4.67
N GLY A 109 13.14 5.46 5.52
CA GLY A 109 13.00 5.37 6.98
C GLY A 109 12.60 6.69 7.62
N GLU A 110 12.32 6.64 8.93
CA GLU A 110 11.93 7.79 9.75
C GLU A 110 12.90 8.97 9.64
N GLN A 111 14.21 8.70 9.55
CA GLN A 111 15.27 9.72 9.51
C GLN A 111 15.32 10.57 8.23
N GLU A 112 14.63 10.16 7.16
CA GLU A 112 14.63 10.86 5.86
C GLU A 112 13.26 11.52 5.58
N GLN A 113 12.36 11.57 6.56
CA GLN A 113 11.10 12.29 6.44
C GLN A 113 11.29 13.80 6.55
N ILE A 114 11.02 14.50 5.45
CA ILE A 114 10.95 15.97 5.41
C ILE A 114 9.95 16.52 6.45
N ALA A 115 8.90 15.76 6.77
CA ALA A 115 7.90 16.12 7.78
C ALA A 115 8.38 16.07 9.25
N MET A 116 9.45 15.34 9.57
CA MET A 116 9.99 15.31 10.94
C MET A 116 10.52 16.66 11.40
N ALA A 117 10.96 17.53 10.48
CA ALA A 117 11.41 18.87 10.79
C ALA A 117 10.27 19.79 11.29
N TYR A 118 8.99 19.45 11.06
CA TYR A 118 7.85 20.35 11.30
C TYR A 118 6.70 19.78 12.16
N ALA A 119 6.62 18.47 12.38
CA ALA A 119 5.44 17.86 13.05
C ALA A 119 5.75 16.60 13.91
N SER A 120 6.81 16.65 14.72
CA SER A 120 7.29 15.52 15.55
C SER A 120 6.25 14.88 16.49
N HIS A 121 5.11 15.53 16.77
CA HIS A 121 4.07 15.05 17.70
C HIS A 121 2.89 14.34 17.00
N LYS A 122 2.93 14.15 15.67
CA LYS A 122 1.83 13.56 14.89
C LYS A 122 2.14 12.21 14.23
N ILE A 123 3.34 11.67 14.40
CA ILE A 123 3.75 10.39 13.80
C ILE A 123 3.41 9.25 14.78
N LYS A 124 2.50 8.36 14.36
CA LYS A 124 2.08 7.16 15.13
C LYS A 124 2.48 5.84 14.48
N LEU A 125 3.16 5.90 13.33
CA LEU A 125 3.66 4.72 12.63
C LEU A 125 5.16 4.62 12.87
N ASP A 126 5.59 3.57 13.56
CA ASP A 126 7.00 3.19 13.62
C ASP A 126 7.38 2.67 12.23
N TYR A 127 8.02 3.52 11.42
CA TYR A 127 8.37 3.19 10.04
C TYR A 127 9.34 2.01 9.96
N GLY A 128 10.30 1.95 10.88
CA GLY A 128 11.27 0.85 10.92
C GLY A 128 10.58 -0.48 11.15
N GLN A 129 9.80 -0.58 12.23
CA GLN A 129 9.05 -1.80 12.52
C GLN A 129 8.02 -2.12 11.43
N PHE A 130 7.37 -1.11 10.86
CA PHE A 130 6.41 -1.28 9.78
C PHE A 130 7.03 -1.93 8.54
N TRP A 131 8.21 -1.48 8.12
CA TRP A 131 8.91 -2.07 6.97
C TRP A 131 9.47 -3.45 7.28
N LEU A 132 9.99 -3.67 8.48
CA LEU A 132 10.44 -4.99 8.94
C LEU A 132 9.28 -6.00 8.98
N ASP A 133 8.10 -5.60 9.44
CA ASP A 133 6.88 -6.41 9.42
C ASP A 133 6.40 -6.72 8.00
N ALA A 134 6.69 -5.82 7.05
CA ALA A 134 6.48 -6.07 5.64
C ALA A 134 7.52 -7.03 5.04
N GLY A 135 8.54 -7.45 5.79
CA GLY A 135 9.60 -8.34 5.34
C GLY A 135 10.77 -7.62 4.68
N ALA A 136 10.94 -6.33 4.94
CA ALA A 136 12.04 -5.56 4.37
C ALA A 136 13.39 -5.91 5.00
N THR A 137 14.46 -5.65 4.25
CA THR A 137 15.84 -5.64 4.76
C THR A 137 16.38 -4.22 4.75
N THR A 138 17.15 -3.86 5.77
CA THR A 138 17.77 -2.53 5.87
C THR A 138 19.06 -2.49 5.04
N VAL A 139 19.17 -1.52 4.13
CA VAL A 139 20.39 -1.26 3.35
C VAL A 139 20.72 0.23 3.48
N GLY A 140 21.78 0.53 4.23
CA GLY A 140 22.12 1.92 4.58
C GLY A 140 20.98 2.58 5.37
N ARG A 141 20.34 3.59 4.78
CA ARG A 141 19.23 4.36 5.40
C ARG A 141 17.84 4.02 4.84
N VAL A 142 17.77 3.10 3.89
CA VAL A 142 16.53 2.70 3.23
C VAL A 142 16.17 1.26 3.55
N TYR A 143 14.92 0.91 3.29
CA TYR A 143 14.38 -0.43 3.47
C TYR A 143 14.06 -1.02 2.09
N HIS A 144 14.68 -2.15 1.76
CA HIS A 144 14.35 -2.91 0.57
C HIS A 144 13.18 -3.85 0.90
N VAL A 145 12.01 -3.52 0.38
CA VAL A 145 10.79 -4.31 0.59
C VAL A 145 10.68 -5.34 -0.54
N PRO A 146 10.57 -6.65 -0.24
CA PRO A 146 10.43 -7.63 -1.30
C PRO A 146 9.05 -7.47 -1.98
N VAL A 147 9.01 -7.47 -3.31
CA VAL A 147 7.75 -7.52 -4.09
C VAL A 147 6.98 -8.80 -3.74
N ASP A 148 7.69 -9.92 -3.67
CA ASP A 148 7.22 -11.25 -3.28
C ASP A 148 7.81 -11.65 -1.93
N PRO A 149 7.12 -11.37 -0.81
CA PRO A 149 7.62 -11.73 0.50
C PRO A 149 7.64 -13.24 0.69
N VAL A 150 8.75 -13.76 1.24
CA VAL A 150 8.85 -15.18 1.63
C VAL A 150 8.14 -15.37 2.95
N GLU A 151 7.09 -16.19 2.95
CA GLU A 151 6.40 -16.54 4.18
C GLU A 151 7.17 -17.61 4.96
N LYS A 152 7.32 -17.41 6.27
CA LYS A 152 7.90 -18.44 7.16
C LYS A 152 7.11 -19.76 7.07
N PRO A 153 7.77 -20.93 7.10
CA PRO A 153 7.08 -22.22 7.16
C PRO A 153 6.04 -22.29 8.29
N LEU A 154 4.86 -22.87 8.02
CA LEU A 154 3.81 -23.01 9.04
C LEU A 154 4.22 -23.89 10.22
N VAL A 155 5.19 -24.78 10.02
CA VAL A 155 5.77 -25.62 11.08
C VAL A 155 6.38 -24.79 12.21
N GLU A 156 6.97 -23.63 11.89
CA GLU A 156 7.54 -22.67 12.84
C GLU A 156 6.46 -21.87 13.60
N THR A 157 5.21 -21.92 13.15
CA THR A 157 4.08 -21.32 13.87
C THR A 157 3.57 -22.30 14.94
N PRO A 158 3.35 -21.87 16.19
CA PRO A 158 2.78 -22.74 17.22
C PRO A 158 1.45 -23.35 16.78
N LEU A 159 1.21 -24.62 17.13
CA LEU A 159 0.09 -25.42 16.61
C LEU A 159 -1.27 -24.70 16.70
N THR A 160 -1.54 -24.09 17.84
CA THR A 160 -2.78 -23.35 18.16
C THR A 160 -3.00 -22.12 17.26
N HIS A 161 -1.91 -21.55 16.70
CA HIS A 161 -1.97 -20.38 15.83
C HIS A 161 -1.92 -20.74 14.34
N ARG A 162 -1.54 -21.97 13.97
CA ARG A 162 -1.36 -22.39 12.56
C ARG A 162 -2.58 -22.14 11.69
N SER A 163 -3.77 -22.52 12.16
CA SER A 163 -5.02 -22.34 11.41
C SER A 163 -5.32 -20.85 11.15
N ARG A 164 -5.18 -20.00 12.17
CA ARG A 164 -5.37 -18.55 12.05
C ARG A 164 -4.34 -17.93 11.10
N THR A 165 -3.08 -18.31 11.25
CA THR A 165 -1.98 -17.83 10.39
C THR A 165 -2.21 -18.21 8.93
N ARG A 166 -2.59 -19.47 8.67
CA ARG A 166 -2.93 -19.95 7.32
C ARG A 166 -4.09 -19.15 6.71
N ARG A 167 -5.21 -18.99 7.42
CA ARG A 167 -6.36 -18.19 6.93
C ARG A 167 -5.96 -16.75 6.61
N LYS A 168 -5.12 -16.13 7.45
CA LYS A 168 -4.63 -14.77 7.22
C LYS A 168 -3.78 -14.68 5.95
N ARG A 169 -2.92 -15.67 5.69
CA ARG A 169 -2.08 -15.75 4.48
C ARG A 169 -2.93 -15.96 3.23
N GLU A 170 -3.87 -16.89 3.27
CA GLU A 170 -4.84 -17.13 2.20
C GLU A 170 -5.62 -15.85 1.85
N ARG A 171 -6.11 -15.12 2.86
CA ARG A 171 -6.79 -13.83 2.65
C ARG A 171 -5.89 -12.77 2.01
N ARG A 172 -4.64 -12.61 2.49
CA ARG A 172 -3.68 -11.68 1.87
C ARG A 172 -3.42 -12.03 0.41
N LYS A 173 -3.22 -13.31 0.10
CA LYS A 173 -2.99 -13.79 -1.27
C LYS A 173 -4.19 -13.48 -2.18
N ALA A 174 -5.40 -13.77 -1.71
CA ALA A 174 -6.63 -13.48 -2.46
C ALA A 174 -6.78 -11.97 -2.73
N LEU A 175 -6.55 -11.12 -1.72
CA LEU A 175 -6.62 -9.66 -1.87
C LEU A 175 -5.55 -9.14 -2.83
N SER A 176 -4.30 -9.60 -2.70
CA SER A 176 -3.22 -9.24 -3.63
C SER A 176 -3.59 -9.57 -5.08
N HIS A 177 -4.10 -10.78 -5.31
CA HIS A 177 -4.50 -11.21 -6.65
C HIS A 177 -5.65 -10.36 -7.21
N ALA A 178 -6.65 -10.05 -6.39
CA ALA A 178 -7.76 -9.19 -6.80
C ALA A 178 -7.29 -7.76 -7.14
N ILE A 179 -6.36 -7.19 -6.35
CA ILE A 179 -5.78 -5.87 -6.66
C ILE A 179 -5.00 -5.93 -7.98
N GLU A 180 -4.18 -6.96 -8.17
CA GLU A 180 -3.38 -7.16 -9.37
C GLU A 180 -4.24 -7.27 -10.64
N GLN A 181 -5.33 -8.03 -10.59
CA GLN A 181 -6.30 -8.13 -11.69
C GLN A 181 -6.90 -6.76 -12.05
N GLN A 182 -7.31 -5.98 -11.06
CA GLN A 182 -7.88 -4.64 -11.30
C GLN A 182 -6.84 -3.68 -11.88
N LEU A 183 -5.60 -3.72 -11.39
CA LEU A 183 -4.50 -2.93 -11.94
C LEU A 183 -4.15 -3.35 -13.37
N ALA A 184 -4.13 -4.66 -13.67
CA ALA A 184 -3.89 -5.16 -15.02
C ALA A 184 -4.95 -4.68 -16.01
N LEU A 185 -6.23 -4.66 -15.61
CA LEU A 185 -7.30 -4.08 -16.44
C LEU A 185 -7.07 -2.58 -16.69
N LEU A 186 -6.62 -1.84 -15.67
CA LEU A 186 -6.28 -0.43 -15.85
C LEU A 186 -5.08 -0.26 -16.79
N PHE A 187 -3.95 -0.93 -16.58
CA PHE A 187 -2.74 -0.62 -17.34
C PHE A 187 -2.68 -1.32 -18.70
N LEU A 188 -3.28 -2.49 -18.83
CA LEU A 188 -3.12 -3.36 -20.01
C LEU A 188 -4.43 -3.53 -20.80
N GLY A 189 -5.57 -3.07 -20.29
CA GLY A 189 -6.91 -3.42 -20.77
C GLY A 189 -7.72 -2.39 -21.57
N ALA A 190 -7.17 -1.26 -22.05
CA ALA A 190 -7.92 -0.42 -23.02
C ALA A 190 -7.03 0.44 -23.92
N PRO A 191 -7.40 0.66 -25.21
CA PRO A 191 -6.74 1.61 -26.09
C PRO A 191 -6.80 3.03 -25.51
N VAL A 192 -5.72 3.77 -25.69
CA VAL A 192 -5.35 5.06 -25.06
C VAL A 192 -6.34 6.21 -25.31
N SER A 193 -7.32 6.06 -26.21
CA SER A 193 -8.07 7.20 -26.77
C SER A 193 -9.24 7.73 -25.94
N THR A 194 -9.46 7.30 -24.68
CA THR A 194 -10.64 7.79 -23.92
C THR A 194 -10.49 7.83 -22.40
N ARG A 195 -9.28 7.86 -21.86
CA ARG A 195 -9.10 7.84 -20.39
C ARG A 195 -9.04 9.24 -19.79
N VAL A 196 -10.21 9.78 -19.47
CA VAL A 196 -10.35 10.60 -18.25
C VAL A 196 -9.91 9.70 -17.10
N ILE A 197 -8.95 10.16 -16.28
CA ILE A 197 -8.42 9.43 -15.12
C ILE A 197 -9.61 8.91 -14.29
N PRO A 198 -9.92 7.60 -14.28
CA PRO A 198 -10.99 7.10 -13.44
C PRO A 198 -10.40 6.93 -12.04
N THR A 199 -11.01 7.61 -11.06
CA THR A 199 -10.87 7.29 -9.64
C THR A 199 -11.16 5.81 -9.44
N MET A 200 -10.12 5.01 -9.18
CA MET A 200 -10.26 3.55 -9.08
C MET A 200 -10.93 3.19 -7.76
N VAL A 201 -12.09 2.52 -7.81
CA VAL A 201 -12.75 1.95 -6.64
C VAL A 201 -12.59 0.43 -6.71
N ALA A 202 -11.56 -0.10 -6.03
CA ALA A 202 -11.43 -1.55 -5.88
C ALA A 202 -12.42 -2.06 -4.81
N SER A 203 -13.52 -2.66 -5.25
CA SER A 203 -14.54 -3.28 -4.39
C SER A 203 -14.10 -4.67 -3.92
N PHE A 204 -14.06 -4.88 -2.61
CA PHE A 204 -13.95 -6.23 -2.02
C PHE A 204 -15.31 -6.64 -1.45
N ALA A 205 -15.81 -7.80 -1.86
CA ALA A 205 -16.99 -8.45 -1.31
C ALA A 205 -16.68 -9.16 0.02
#